data_AF-A0A924KXT6-F1
#
_entry.id   AF-A0A924KXT6-F1
#
_cell.length_a   1.000
_cell.length_b   1.000
_cell.length_c   1.000
_cell.angle_alpha   90.00
_cell.angle_beta   90.00
_cell.angle_gamma   90.00
#
_symmetry.space_group_name_H-M   'P 1'
#
loop_
_entity.id
_entity.type
_entity.pdbx_description
1 polymer ?
#
loop_
_entity_poly.entity_id
_entity_poly.type
_entity_poly.pdbx_seq_one_letter_code
_entity_poly.pdbx_strand_id
1 'polypeptide(L)'
;MNVVLRKYGNSTVVVLPPGVLRDLRIKEGQSMTLSTTDGAITLAPKRRYSLEELLAQCDAKAAPPADMALWEAARPIGHEAS
;
A
#
# COMPACT_ATOMS: atom_id res chain seq x y z
N MET A 1 12.53 -11.51 20.94
CA MET A 1 12.53 -12.85 20.31
C MET A 1 13.56 -12.85 19.22
N ASN A 2 14.45 -13.85 19.18
CA ASN A 2 15.51 -13.93 18.18
C ASN A 2 15.14 -14.99 17.14
N VAL A 3 15.25 -14.65 15.86
CA VAL A 3 14.98 -15.56 14.73
C VAL A 3 16.20 -15.58 13.83
N VAL A 4 16.47 -16.73 13.20
CA VAL A 4 17.59 -16.91 12.29
C VAL A 4 17.07 -16.99 10.86
N LEU A 5 17.69 -16.23 9.97
CA LEU A 5 17.44 -16.28 8.54
C LEU A 5 18.04 -17.58 7.97
N ARG A 6 17.26 -18.32 7.18
CA ARG A 6 17.69 -19.58 6.57
C ARG A 6 17.66 -19.49 5.06
N LYS A 7 18.64 -20.10 4.39
CA LYS A 7 18.65 -20.21 2.93
C LYS A 7 17.55 -21.17 2.47
N TYR A 8 16.80 -20.76 1.45
CA TYR A 8 15.77 -21.56 0.78
C TYR A 8 15.93 -21.39 -0.73
N GLY A 9 16.63 -22.34 -1.37
CA GLY A 9 17.05 -22.21 -2.77
C GLY A 9 17.94 -20.98 -2.97
N ASN A 10 17.53 -20.08 -3.86
CA ASN A 10 18.20 -18.79 -4.11
C ASN A 10 17.65 -17.65 -3.25
N SER A 11 16.76 -17.94 -2.31
CA SER A 11 16.14 -16.95 -1.42
C SER A 11 16.52 -17.19 0.04
N THR A 12 16.18 -16.23 0.89
CA THR A 12 16.33 -16.33 2.34
C THR A 12 14.97 -16.20 2.99
N VAL A 13 14.67 -17.07 3.94
CA VAL A 13 13.38 -17.11 4.64
C VAL A 13 13.59 -16.96 6.14
N VAL A 14 12.61 -16.35 6.80
CA VAL A 14 12.47 -16.34 8.25
C VAL A 14 11.32 -17.26 8.65
N VAL A 15 11.53 -18.07 9.67
CA VAL A 15 10.45 -18.90 10.24
C VAL A 15 9.70 -18.05 11.26
N LEU A 16 8.42 -17.82 11.01
CA LEU A 16 7.55 -17.10 11.94
C LEU A 16 6.92 -18.09 12.92
N PRO A 17 7.14 -17.96 14.24
CA PRO A 17 6.49 -18.81 15.23
C PRO A 17 4.96 -18.65 15.21
N PRO A 18 4.17 -19.71 15.47
CA PRO A 18 2.71 -19.66 15.40
C PRO A 18 2.05 -18.58 16.26
N GLY A 19 2.69 -18.20 17.38
CA GLY A 19 2.22 -17.10 18.23
C GLY A 19 2.17 -15.77 17.49
N VAL A 20 3.20 -15.46 16.69
CA VAL A 20 3.27 -14.22 15.91
C VAL A 20 2.15 -14.16 14.86
N LEU A 21 1.84 -15.30 14.21
CA LEU A 21 0.73 -15.34 13.26
C LEU A 21 -0.62 -15.06 13.94
N ARG A 22 -0.84 -15.61 15.13
CA ARG A 22 -2.07 -15.38 15.92
C ARG A 22 -2.18 -13.93 16.37
N ASP A 23 -1.12 -13.36 16.92
CA ASP A 23 -1.12 -12.00 17.45
C ASP A 23 -1.35 -10.96 16.33
N LEU A 24 -0.75 -11.19 15.16
CA LEU A 24 -0.93 -10.34 13.98
C LEU A 24 -2.17 -10.70 13.15
N ARG A 25 -2.92 -11.74 13.53
CA ARG A 25 -4.09 -12.27 12.81
C ARG A 25 -3.83 -12.54 11.32
N ILE A 26 -2.63 -13.01 11.00
CA ILE A 26 -2.22 -13.41 9.66
C ILE A 26 -2.26 -14.92 9.48
N LYS A 27 -2.42 -15.39 8.25
CA LYS A 27 -2.50 -16.82 7.91
C LYS A 27 -1.41 -17.22 6.93
N GLU A 28 -1.05 -18.50 6.94
CA GLU A 28 -0.20 -19.09 5.90
C GLU A 28 -0.82 -18.89 4.52
N GLY A 29 0.01 -18.56 3.52
CA GLY A 29 -0.44 -18.27 2.14
C GLY A 29 -1.08 -16.88 1.94
N GLN A 30 -1.23 -16.07 2.99
CA GLN A 30 -1.75 -14.71 2.86
C GLN A 30 -0.77 -13.80 2.10
N SER A 31 -1.30 -12.97 1.18
CA SER A 31 -0.50 -11.96 0.49
C SER A 31 -0.06 -10.84 1.43
N MET A 32 1.23 -10.57 1.42
CA MET A 32 1.88 -9.54 2.24
C MET A 32 2.68 -8.60 1.35
N THR A 33 2.86 -7.36 1.79
CA THR A 33 3.81 -6.41 1.24
C THR A 33 5.06 -6.41 2.12
N LEU A 34 6.24 -6.47 1.49
CA LEU A 34 7.53 -6.37 2.14
C LEU A 34 8.22 -5.08 1.69
N SER A 35 8.63 -4.24 2.65
CA SER A 35 9.38 -3.01 2.40
C SER A 35 10.63 -2.94 3.27
N THR A 36 11.66 -2.27 2.76
CA THR A 36 12.90 -2.01 3.50
C THR A 36 13.05 -0.50 3.70
N THR A 37 12.90 -0.05 4.93
CA THR A 37 12.98 1.37 5.30
C THR A 37 13.88 1.48 6.52
N ASP A 38 14.85 2.40 6.50
CA ASP A 38 15.74 2.70 7.63
C ASP A 38 16.48 1.49 8.22
N GLY A 39 16.91 0.57 7.35
CA GLY A 39 17.59 -0.67 7.77
C GLY A 39 16.68 -1.70 8.44
N ALA A 40 15.37 -1.46 8.47
CA ALA A 40 14.36 -2.39 8.95
C ALA A 40 13.60 -3.03 7.79
N ILE A 41 13.22 -4.30 7.97
CA ILE A 41 12.26 -4.99 7.09
C ILE A 41 10.89 -4.87 7.74
N THR A 42 9.95 -4.27 7.01
CA THR A 42 8.54 -4.21 7.42
C THR A 42 7.73 -5.16 6.56
N LEU A 43 6.96 -6.05 7.22
CA LEU A 43 6.05 -6.97 6.58
C LEU A 43 4.62 -6.62 7.01
N ALA A 44 3.76 -6.28 6.06
CA ALA A 44 2.37 -5.87 6.33
C ALA A 44 1.39 -6.63 5.42
N PRO A 45 0.16 -6.94 5.87
CA PRO A 45 -0.86 -7.48 5.00
C PRO A 45 -1.07 -6.59 3.78
N LYS A 46 -1.18 -7.19 2.59
CA LYS A 46 -1.50 -6.42 1.38
C LYS A 46 -2.90 -5.85 1.54
N ARG A 47 -2.99 -4.53 1.77
CA ARG A 47 -4.27 -3.84 1.90
C ARG A 47 -5.02 -3.89 0.57
N ARG A 48 -6.25 -4.38 0.61
CA ARG A 48 -7.27 -4.09 -0.40
C ARG A 48 -8.08 -2.95 0.17
N TYR A 49 -8.15 -1.85 -0.56
CA TYR A 49 -8.99 -0.73 -0.19
C TYR A 49 -10.37 -0.91 -0.83
N SER A 50 -11.43 -0.66 -0.07
CA SER A 50 -12.75 -0.41 -0.63
C SER A 50 -12.85 1.04 -1.12
N LEU A 51 -13.81 1.30 -2.01
CA LEU A 51 -14.11 2.67 -2.43
C LEU A 51 -14.48 3.55 -1.23
N GLU A 52 -15.28 3.03 -0.29
CA GLU A 52 -15.65 3.75 0.94
C GLU A 52 -14.44 4.11 1.79
N GLU A 53 -13.45 3.22 1.95
CA GLU A 53 -12.23 3.49 2.70
C GLU A 53 -11.38 4.59 2.08
N LEU A 54 -11.35 4.68 0.74
CA LEU A 54 -10.63 5.73 0.04
C LEU A 54 -11.38 7.06 0.14
N LEU A 55 -12.70 7.05 -0.04
CA LEU A 55 -13.54 8.24 0.07
C LEU A 55 -13.52 8.82 1.49
N ALA A 56 -13.47 7.99 2.52
CA ALA A 56 -13.36 8.44 3.91
C ALA A 56 -12.06 9.21 4.21
N GLN A 57 -11.03 9.07 3.37
CA GLN A 57 -9.78 9.84 3.48
C GLN A 57 -9.84 11.19 2.74
N CYS A 58 -10.88 11.43 1.94
CA CYS A 58 -11.06 12.68 1.23
C CYS A 58 -11.79 13.71 2.09
N ASP A 59 -11.33 14.96 2.07
CA ASP A 59 -12.11 16.09 2.59
C ASP A 59 -13.07 16.57 1.51
N ALA A 60 -14.36 16.26 1.68
CA ALA A 60 -15.42 16.69 0.76
C ALA A 60 -15.64 18.22 0.73
N LYS A 61 -15.05 18.96 1.68
CA LYS A 61 -15.10 20.43 1.74
C LYS A 61 -13.80 21.07 1.26
N ALA A 62 -12.82 20.28 0.81
CA ALA A 62 -11.59 20.81 0.26
C ALA A 62 -11.89 21.74 -0.91
N ALA A 63 -11.21 22.89 -0.93
CA ALA A 63 -11.32 23.81 -2.06
C ALA A 63 -10.77 23.13 -3.33
N PRO A 64 -11.34 23.45 -4.51
CA PRO A 64 -10.78 23.03 -5.78
C PRO A 64 -9.30 23.41 -5.90
N PRO A 65 -8.47 22.61 -6.58
CA PRO A 65 -7.08 22.95 -6.86
C PRO A 65 -6.94 24.32 -7.52
N ALA A 66 -5.90 25.08 -7.18
CA ALA A 66 -5.69 26.43 -7.69
C ALA A 66 -5.52 26.49 -9.22
N ASP A 67 -5.04 25.42 -9.82
CA ASP A 67 -4.87 25.26 -11.26
C ASP A 67 -6.13 24.76 -11.97
N MET A 68 -7.20 24.38 -11.25
CA MET A 68 -8.42 23.82 -11.86
C MET A 68 -9.04 24.79 -12.88
N ALA A 69 -8.98 26.10 -12.61
CA ALA A 69 -9.42 27.12 -13.56
C ALA A 69 -8.58 27.17 -14.86
N LEU A 70 -7.29 26.80 -14.79
CA LEU A 70 -6.42 26.71 -15.97
C LEU A 70 -6.80 25.52 -16.85
N TRP A 71 -7.17 24.38 -16.23
CA TRP A 71 -7.64 23.19 -16.94
C TRP A 71 -8.99 23.43 -17.62
N GLU A 72 -9.95 24.07 -16.92
CA GLU A 72 -11.26 24.44 -17.49
C GLU A 72 -11.13 25.43 -18.66
N ALA A 73 -10.15 26.34 -18.61
CA ALA A 73 -9.89 27.33 -19.66
C ALA A 73 -8.94 26.81 -20.76
N ALA A 74 -8.39 25.60 -20.61
CA ALA A 74 -7.44 25.04 -21.55
C ALA A 74 -8.15 24.79 -22.89
N ARG A 75 -7.57 25.30 -23.98
CA ARG A 75 -8.07 25.01 -25.32
C ARG A 75 -7.69 23.56 -25.69
N PRO A 76 -8.57 22.80 -26.35
CA PRO A 76 -8.21 21.51 -26.91
C PRO A 76 -6.97 21.66 -27.81
N ILE A 77 -5.92 20.90 -27.51
CA ILE A 77 -4.71 20.80 -28.33
C ILE A 77 -4.71 19.54 -29.20
N GLY A 78 -5.82 18.78 -29.21
CA GLY A 78 -6.02 17.53 -29.93
C GLY A 78 -7.51 17.26 -30.23
N HIS A 79 -7.91 15.97 -30.29
CA HIS A 79 -9.29 15.53 -30.54
C HIS A 79 -10.13 15.33 -29.27
N GLU A 80 -9.78 16.02 -28.19
CA GLU A 80 -10.57 15.98 -26.96
C GLU A 80 -11.85 16.79 -27.19
N ALA A 81 -13.00 16.15 -27.06
CA ALA A 81 -14.28 16.81 -27.24
C ALA A 81 -14.51 17.81 -26.10
N SER A 82 -14.75 19.06 -26.47
CA SER A 82 -15.17 20.17 -25.61
C SER A 82 -16.52 19.93 -24.95
#